data_AF-A0A662S281-F1
#
_entry.id   AF-A0A662S281-F1
#
_cell.length_a   1.000
_cell.length_b   1.000
_cell.length_c   1.000
_cell.angle_alpha   90.00
_cell.angle_beta   90.00
_cell.angle_gamma   90.00
#
_symmetry.space_group_name_H-M   'P 1'
#
loop_
_entity.id
_entity.type
_entity.pdbx_description
1 polymer ?
#
loop_
_entity_poly.entity_id
_entity_poly.type
_entity_poly.pdbx_seq_one_letter_code
_entity_poly.pdbx_strand_id
1 'polypeptide(L)'
;MVVPILLDDVIALFLRFIFSGSPEVLFLRGRLFLATKAISKVVSPFIELPIDEVLSLTHTIGNLTSEQVQEIFHLDDPYLKMVWEFEQENPGMRFSFLRSIQRADLLESIGIIF
;
A
#
# COMPACT_ATOMS: atom_id res chain seq x y z
N MET A 1 -4.72 18.07 0.27
CA MET A 1 -5.68 17.10 -0.30
C MET A 1 -5.66 15.87 0.59
N VAL A 2 -6.82 15.36 1.01
CA VAL A 2 -6.89 14.09 1.77
C VAL A 2 -7.19 12.97 0.78
N VAL A 3 -6.41 11.89 0.82
CA VAL A 3 -6.63 10.72 -0.02
C VAL A 3 -6.72 9.50 0.89
N PRO A 4 -7.78 8.68 0.81
CA PRO A 4 -7.95 7.52 1.67
C PRO A 4 -7.12 6.35 1.12
N ILE A 5 -5.81 6.37 1.35
CA ILE A 5 -4.88 5.30 0.92
C ILE A 5 -4.56 4.43 2.14
N LEU A 6 -4.76 3.11 2.02
CA LEU A 6 -4.45 2.14 3.07
C LEU A 6 -3.01 1.66 3.00
N LEU A 7 -2.59 0.90 4.01
CA LEU A 7 -1.26 0.29 4.06
C LEU A 7 -1.01 -0.62 2.84
N ASP A 8 -1.97 -1.49 2.52
CA ASP A 8 -1.89 -2.43 1.40
C ASP A 8 -1.72 -1.71 0.06
N ASP A 9 -2.45 -0.60 -0.15
CA ASP A 9 -2.36 0.20 -1.38
C ASP A 9 -0.96 0.80 -1.57
N VAL A 10 -0.34 1.31 -0.50
CA VAL A 10 1.00 1.91 -0.58
C VAL A 10 2.02 0.86 -0.98
N ILE A 11 1.92 -0.33 -0.42
CA ILE A 11 2.87 -1.41 -0.72
C ILE A 11 2.61 -1.93 -2.13
N ALA A 12 1.34 -2.11 -2.54
CA ALA A 12 1.01 -2.54 -3.89
C ALA A 12 1.51 -1.57 -4.96
N LEU A 13 1.34 -0.26 -4.74
CA LEU A 13 1.90 0.78 -5.60
C LEU A 13 3.43 0.72 -5.66
N PHE A 14 4.08 0.46 -4.52
CA PHE A 14 5.53 0.30 -4.46
C PHE A 14 6.03 -0.95 -5.19
N LEU A 15 5.39 -2.10 -5.00
CA LEU A 15 5.70 -3.34 -5.72
C LEU A 15 5.49 -3.15 -7.22
N ARG A 16 4.37 -2.53 -7.62
CA ARG A 16 4.10 -2.17 -9.02
C ARG A 16 5.20 -1.30 -9.59
N PHE A 17 5.68 -0.31 -8.85
CA PHE A 17 6.81 0.51 -9.29
C PHE A 17 8.08 -0.31 -9.50
N ILE A 18 8.44 -1.19 -8.56
CA ILE A 18 9.63 -2.05 -8.68
C ILE A 18 9.54 -2.95 -9.92
N PHE A 19 8.40 -3.62 -10.13
CA PHE A 19 8.26 -4.60 -11.21
C PHE A 19 8.02 -3.99 -12.59
N SER A 20 7.31 -2.86 -12.67
CA SER A 20 7.04 -2.19 -13.94
C SER A 20 8.12 -1.19 -14.36
N GLY A 21 8.94 -0.71 -13.42
CA GLY A 21 9.94 0.34 -13.65
C GLY A 21 9.34 1.71 -14.01
N SER A 22 8.01 1.87 -13.96
CA SER A 22 7.32 3.10 -14.34
C SER A 22 6.66 3.76 -13.12
N PRO A 23 7.07 4.98 -12.73
CA PRO A 23 6.46 5.71 -11.61
C PRO A 23 5.17 6.39 -12.03
N GLU A 24 4.15 5.63 -12.43
CA GLU A 24 2.84 6.22 -12.73
C GLU A 24 2.22 6.81 -11.46
N VAL A 25 2.26 6.07 -10.35
CA VAL A 25 1.76 6.50 -9.03
C VAL A 25 2.61 5.90 -7.92
N LEU A 26 3.11 6.74 -7.00
CA LEU A 26 3.87 6.32 -5.82
C LEU A 26 3.50 7.17 -4.60
N PHE A 27 3.44 6.58 -3.42
CA PHE A 27 3.23 7.31 -2.17
C PHE A 27 4.46 7.22 -1.27
N LEU A 28 5.13 8.34 -1.04
CA LEU A 28 6.37 8.41 -0.26
C LEU A 28 6.29 9.56 0.73
N ARG A 29 6.49 9.28 2.03
CA ARG A 29 6.62 10.31 3.09
C ARG A 29 5.50 11.38 3.08
N GLY A 30 4.25 10.96 2.87
CA GLY A 30 3.11 11.90 2.79
C GLY A 30 3.06 12.70 1.48
N ARG A 31 3.75 12.26 0.44
CA ARG A 31 3.71 12.86 -0.90
C ARG A 31 3.24 11.82 -1.90
N LEU A 32 2.33 12.22 -2.77
CA LEU A 32 1.90 11.42 -3.92
C LEU A 32 2.71 11.88 -5.13
N PHE A 33 3.39 10.94 -5.78
CA PHE A 33 4.14 11.15 -7.01
C PHE A 33 3.32 10.58 -8.16
N LEU A 34 2.96 11.42 -9.12
CA LEU A 34 2.21 11.02 -10.32
C LEU A 34 3.10 11.23 -11.54
N ALA A 35 3.45 10.15 -12.25
CA ALA A 35 4.03 10.15 -13.58
C ALA A 35 5.21 11.13 -13.85
N THR A 36 5.96 11.59 -12.82
CA THR A 36 7.05 12.61 -12.76
C THR A 36 6.74 13.96 -12.06
N LYS A 37 5.51 14.22 -11.60
CA LYS A 37 5.17 15.41 -10.81
C LYS A 37 4.86 15.05 -9.36
N ALA A 38 5.63 15.62 -8.44
CA ALA A 38 5.37 15.51 -7.02
C ALA A 38 4.21 16.43 -6.61
N ILE A 39 3.12 15.86 -6.09
CA ILE A 39 2.07 16.64 -5.43
C ILE A 39 2.44 16.76 -3.95
N SER A 40 2.85 17.96 -3.56
CA SER A 40 3.06 18.29 -2.15
C SER A 40 1.71 18.53 -1.45
N LYS A 41 1.63 18.21 -0.14
CA LYS A 41 0.42 18.37 0.71
C LYS A 41 -0.70 17.36 0.46
N VAL A 42 -0.34 16.09 0.29
CA VAL A 42 -1.29 14.98 0.39
C VAL A 42 -1.25 14.43 1.81
N VAL A 43 -2.41 14.20 2.41
CA VAL A 43 -2.52 13.53 3.71
C VAL A 43 -3.28 12.23 3.47
N SER A 44 -2.64 11.10 3.77
CA SER A 44 -3.35 9.82 3.89
C SER A 44 -3.36 9.41 5.35
N PRO A 45 -4.49 9.55 6.07
CA PRO A 45 -4.57 9.25 7.50
C PRO A 45 -4.55 7.75 7.80
N PHE A 46 -4.73 6.90 6.78
CA PHE A 46 -4.90 5.45 6.92
C PHE A 46 -3.72 4.65 6.38
N ILE A 47 -2.59 5.30 6.10
CA ILE A 47 -1.41 4.66 5.52
C ILE A 47 -0.80 3.56 6.40
N GLU A 48 -1.11 3.55 7.69
CA GLU A 48 -0.67 2.53 8.63
C GLU A 48 -1.75 1.49 8.93
N LEU A 49 -2.94 1.62 8.34
CA LEU A 49 -4.05 0.68 8.57
C LEU A 49 -4.11 -0.34 7.42
N PRO A 50 -3.96 -1.64 7.70
CA PRO A 50 -4.20 -2.68 6.72
C PRO A 50 -5.70 -2.81 6.40
N ILE A 51 -5.98 -3.30 5.20
CA ILE A 51 -7.36 -3.48 4.71
C ILE A 51 -8.18 -4.38 5.63
N ASP A 52 -7.57 -5.43 6.19
CA ASP A 52 -8.22 -6.35 7.12
C ASP A 52 -8.71 -5.65 8.41
N GLU A 53 -7.93 -4.71 8.93
CA GLU A 53 -8.31 -3.93 10.11
C GLU A 53 -9.45 -2.97 9.79
N VAL A 54 -9.39 -2.28 8.64
CA VAL A 54 -10.48 -1.42 8.19
C VAL A 54 -11.76 -2.24 8.00
N LEU A 55 -11.66 -3.41 7.39
CA LEU A 55 -12.77 -4.34 7.23
C LEU A 55 -13.32 -4.77 8.59
N SER A 56 -12.45 -5.10 9.55
CA SER A 56 -12.87 -5.44 10.92
C SER A 56 -13.62 -4.30 11.63
N LEU A 57 -13.26 -3.05 11.36
CA LEU A 57 -13.96 -1.86 11.87
C LEU A 57 -15.29 -1.64 11.15
N THR A 58 -15.37 -2.00 9.87
CA THR A 58 -16.60 -1.93 9.07
C THR A 58 -17.46 -3.19 9.14
N HIS A 59 -17.05 -4.21 9.92
CA HIS A 59 -17.70 -5.53 10.10
C HIS A 59 -19.02 -5.47 10.91
N THR A 60 -19.76 -4.37 10.71
CA THR A 60 -21.22 -4.34 10.71
C THR A 60 -21.79 -4.57 9.29
N ILE A 61 -21.04 -5.21 8.38
CA ILE A 61 -21.57 -5.68 7.10
C ILE A 61 -21.69 -7.19 7.21
N GLY A 62 -22.93 -7.65 7.27
CA GLY A 62 -23.33 -8.91 7.88
C GLY A 62 -22.76 -10.19 7.26
N ASN A 63 -22.55 -11.18 8.13
CA ASN A 63 -22.50 -12.61 7.84
C ASN A 63 -21.52 -13.13 6.77
N LEU A 64 -20.53 -12.35 6.34
CA LEU A 64 -19.40 -12.89 5.59
C LEU A 64 -18.29 -13.29 6.58
N THR A 65 -17.76 -14.50 6.43
CA THR A 65 -16.54 -14.89 7.17
C THR A 65 -15.37 -14.06 6.66
N SER A 66 -14.41 -13.73 7.53
CA SER A 66 -13.24 -12.92 7.22
C SER A 66 -12.47 -13.42 5.98
N GLU A 67 -12.46 -14.73 5.76
CA GLU A 67 -11.86 -15.38 4.57
C GLU A 67 -12.59 -15.04 3.26
N GLN A 68 -13.92 -14.94 3.27
CA GLN A 68 -14.70 -14.60 2.08
C GLN A 68 -14.56 -13.14 1.68
N VAL A 69 -14.39 -12.25 2.65
CA VAL A 69 -14.14 -10.82 2.38
C VAL A 69 -12.74 -10.67 1.77
N GLN A 70 -11.75 -11.39 2.28
CA GLN A 70 -10.36 -11.34 1.78
C GLN A 70 -10.24 -11.82 0.33
N GLU A 71 -10.88 -12.93 -0.05
CA GLU A 71 -10.86 -13.39 -1.45
C GLU A 71 -11.44 -12.33 -2.41
N ILE A 72 -12.53 -11.65 -2.04
CA ILE A 72 -13.20 -10.67 -2.91
C ILE A 72 -12.35 -9.43 -3.19
N PHE A 73 -11.58 -8.94 -2.20
CA PHE A 73 -10.79 -7.71 -2.36
C PHE A 73 -9.43 -7.93 -3.04
N HIS A 74 -8.88 -9.15 -3.01
CA HIS A 74 -7.55 -9.45 -3.53
C HIS A 74 -7.55 -10.09 -4.93
N LEU A 75 -8.72 -10.40 -5.51
CA LEU A 75 -8.82 -11.13 -6.78
C LEU A 75 -8.45 -10.30 -8.03
N ASP A 76 -8.64 -8.98 -8.01
CA ASP A 76 -8.53 -8.15 -9.23
C ASP A 76 -7.17 -7.47 -9.41
N ASP A 77 -6.40 -7.23 -8.34
CA ASP A 77 -5.07 -6.60 -8.43
C ASP A 77 -3.96 -7.58 -8.01
N PRO A 78 -3.05 -7.96 -8.94
CA PRO A 78 -1.99 -8.92 -8.64
C PRO A 78 -1.01 -8.43 -7.57
N TYR A 79 -0.81 -7.11 -7.44
CA TYR A 79 0.08 -6.55 -6.43
C TYR A 79 -0.56 -6.57 -5.05
N LEU A 80 -1.86 -6.29 -4.92
CA LEU A 80 -2.57 -6.44 -3.65
C LEU A 80 -2.59 -7.90 -3.18
N LYS A 81 -2.74 -8.84 -4.12
CA LYS A 81 -2.61 -10.27 -3.82
C LYS A 81 -1.22 -10.60 -3.26
N MET A 82 -0.15 -10.11 -3.88
CA MET A 82 1.22 -10.31 -3.37
C MET A 82 1.40 -9.73 -1.96
N VAL A 83 0.84 -8.54 -1.68
CA VAL A 83 0.92 -7.94 -0.34
C VAL A 83 0.25 -8.82 0.70
N TRP A 84 -0.91 -9.40 0.37
CA TRP A 84 -1.59 -10.36 1.23
C TRP A 84 -0.76 -11.63 1.43
N GLU A 85 -0.24 -12.23 0.35
CA GLU A 85 0.60 -13.43 0.41
C GLU A 85 1.83 -13.22 1.31
N PHE A 86 2.53 -12.08 1.18
CA PHE A 86 3.68 -11.77 2.03
C PHE A 86 3.35 -11.66 3.51
N GLU A 87 2.18 -11.10 3.85
CA GLU A 87 1.73 -11.01 5.24
C GLU A 87 1.33 -12.38 5.81
N GLN A 88 0.73 -13.25 4.99
CA GLN A 88 0.40 -14.63 5.39
C GLN A 88 1.66 -15.47 5.62
N GLU A 89 2.67 -15.31 4.77
CA GLU A 89 3.94 -16.01 4.91
C GLU A 89 4.75 -15.51 6.12
N ASN A 90 4.76 -14.19 6.34
CA ASN A 90 5.52 -13.55 7.41
C ASN A 90 4.71 -12.39 8.02
N PRO A 91 4.07 -12.61 9.18
CA PRO A 91 3.30 -11.55 9.85
C PRO A 91 4.17 -10.33 10.17
N GLY A 92 3.66 -9.13 9.86
CA GLY A 92 4.35 -7.84 10.02
C GLY A 92 5.14 -7.38 8.79
N MET A 93 5.08 -8.12 7.67
CA MET A 93 5.74 -7.72 6.42
C MET A 93 5.18 -6.41 5.86
N ARG A 94 3.86 -6.18 5.97
CA ARG A 94 3.25 -4.94 5.48
C ARG A 94 3.88 -3.70 6.13
N PHE A 95 3.98 -3.71 7.46
CA PHE A 95 4.63 -2.62 8.20
C PHE A 95 6.13 -2.53 7.92
N SER A 96 6.81 -3.66 7.74
CA SER A 96 8.23 -3.69 7.40
C SER A 96 8.50 -3.04 6.04
N PHE A 97 7.64 -3.28 5.04
CA PHE A 97 7.68 -2.60 3.75
C PHE A 97 7.45 -1.10 3.91
N LEU A 98 6.40 -0.68 4.61
CA LEU A 98 6.12 0.74 4.81
C LEU A 98 7.32 1.46 5.45
N ARG A 99 7.92 0.87 6.49
CA ARG A 99 9.13 1.44 7.12
C ARG A 99 10.28 1.56 6.14
N SER A 100 10.49 0.54 5.31
CA SER A 100 11.54 0.53 4.30
C SER A 100 11.33 1.60 3.23
N ILE A 101 10.11 1.74 2.72
CA ILE A 101 9.69 2.76 1.75
C ILE A 101 9.87 4.18 2.30
N GLN A 102 9.75 4.37 3.62
CA GLN A 102 9.95 5.69 4.25
C GLN A 102 11.44 6.07 4.37
N ARG A 103 12.38 5.12 4.25
CA ARG A 103 13.82 5.41 4.35
C ARG A 103 14.36 6.02 3.06
N ALA A 104 15.24 7.01 3.19
CA ALA A 104 15.77 7.76 2.04
C ALA A 104 16.75 6.92 1.21
N ASP A 105 17.54 6.08 1.87
CA ASP A 105 18.57 5.24 1.27
C ASP A 105 18.00 4.22 0.27
N LEU A 106 16.85 3.60 0.60
CA LEU A 106 16.18 2.70 -0.32
C LEU A 106 15.69 3.44 -1.58
N LEU A 107 15.08 4.61 -1.40
CA LEU A 107 14.53 5.41 -2.51
C LEU A 107 15.63 5.91 -3.44
N GLU A 108 16.75 6.35 -2.87
CA GLU A 108 17.95 6.71 -3.64
C GLU A 108 18.51 5.50 -4.40
N SER A 109 18.55 4.31 -3.78
CA SER A 109 19.08 3.10 -4.40
C SER A 109 18.26 2.59 -5.60
N ILE A 110 16.96 2.92 -5.65
CA ILE A 110 16.06 2.59 -6.76
C ILE A 110 15.87 3.76 -7.74
N GLY A 111 16.71 4.80 -7.64
CA GLY A 111 16.77 5.90 -8.61
C GLY A 111 15.78 7.04 -8.37
N ILE A 112 15.14 7.11 -7.20
CA ILE A 112 14.25 8.23 -6.82
C ILE A 112 15.09 9.27 -6.07
N ILE A 113 15.36 10.41 -6.72
CA ILE A 113 16.13 11.53 -6.17
C ILE A 113 15.16 12.69 -5.85
N PHE A 114 15.27 13.27 -4.65
CA PHE A 114 14.37 14.32 -4.13
C PHE A 114 14.85 15.74 -4.40
#